data_AF-A0A563VWW8-F1
#
_entry.id   AF-A0A563VWW8-F1
#
_cell.length_a   1.000
_cell.length_b   1.000
_cell.length_c   1.000
_cell.angle_alpha   90.00
_cell.angle_beta   90.00
_cell.angle_gamma   90.00
#
_symmetry.space_group_name_H-M   'P 1'
#
loop_
_entity.id
_entity.type
_entity.pdbx_description
1 polymer ?
#
loop_
_entity_poly.entity_id
_entity_poly.type
_entity_poly.pdbx_seq_one_letter_code
_entity_poly.pdbx_strand_id
1 'polypeptide(L)'
;MTITQNSFSNVIKTSLLTGSILALSATSSYAVGLGKYRLHNHPNGNVAAPYYGLRLDGLLTRDTKEEYTFDFNHNDSKVFLNYNADDTISITGQAFGGEDIGSSYKAGTTGVWDIDFTYESVTQAGSDDDVIAFVGEGNISSTINSVNYSFDLNAEQGNFPFAFRLGDKNNDRGYRGYDGISGWGWINHAPDTTAANDALGANHIKSSDWLFTAKQVSVPEPTAILGLLGVTSLGLISKKKRK
;
A
#
# COMPACT_ATOMS: atom_id res chain seq x y z
N MET A 1 75.35 -11.80 -55.56
CA MET A 1 74.92 -10.46 -55.11
C MET A 1 73.55 -10.62 -54.52
N THR A 2 73.43 -10.20 -53.26
CA THR A 2 72.44 -10.61 -52.26
C THR A 2 71.25 -9.64 -52.22
N ILE A 3 70.23 -10.00 -51.41
CA ILE A 3 69.23 -9.14 -50.74
C ILE A 3 67.93 -8.98 -51.59
N THR A 4 66.68 -9.18 -51.13
CA THR A 4 66.03 -9.41 -49.82
C THR A 4 64.63 -10.00 -50.05
N GLN A 5 64.13 -10.83 -49.13
CA GLN A 5 62.70 -11.12 -48.99
C GLN A 5 62.04 -10.04 -48.10
N ASN A 6 60.91 -9.47 -48.54
CA ASN A 6 60.05 -8.65 -47.71
C ASN A 6 58.81 -9.44 -47.30
N SER A 7 58.74 -9.77 -46.01
CA SER A 7 57.58 -10.33 -45.32
C SER A 7 56.64 -9.18 -44.93
N PHE A 8 55.40 -9.20 -45.43
CA PHE A 8 54.34 -8.32 -44.95
C PHE A 8 53.59 -8.99 -43.79
N SER A 9 53.77 -8.47 -42.58
CA SER A 9 53.00 -8.83 -41.40
C SER A 9 51.71 -8.01 -41.35
N ASN A 10 50.57 -8.68 -41.50
CA ASN A 10 49.25 -8.08 -41.27
C ASN A 10 48.98 -8.02 -39.77
N VAL A 11 49.17 -6.84 -39.16
CA VAL A 11 48.74 -6.55 -37.79
C VAL A 11 47.26 -6.19 -37.81
N ILE A 12 46.40 -7.15 -37.43
CA ILE A 12 44.98 -6.89 -37.19
C ILE A 12 44.87 -6.17 -35.83
N LYS A 13 44.57 -4.87 -35.86
CA LYS A 13 44.20 -4.09 -34.67
C LYS A 13 42.73 -4.34 -34.35
N THR A 14 42.47 -5.22 -33.38
CA THR A 14 41.12 -5.43 -32.84
C THR A 14 40.83 -4.29 -31.86
N SER A 15 40.11 -3.27 -32.31
CA SER A 15 39.60 -2.20 -31.45
C SER A 15 38.46 -2.75 -30.57
N LEU A 16 38.67 -2.83 -29.26
CA LEU A 16 37.59 -3.06 -28.30
C LEU A 16 36.68 -1.82 -28.29
N LEU A 17 35.46 -1.98 -28.79
CA LEU A 17 34.40 -0.98 -28.62
C LEU A 17 33.76 -1.22 -27.24
N THR A 18 34.19 -0.47 -26.23
CA THR A 18 33.56 -0.49 -24.91
C THR A 18 32.24 0.26 -25.00
N GLY A 19 31.14 -0.46 -25.26
CA GLY A 19 29.80 0.09 -25.24
C GLY A 19 29.37 0.40 -23.81
N SER A 20 29.35 1.68 -23.43
CA SER A 20 28.74 2.13 -22.19
C SER A 20 27.23 1.91 -22.27
N ILE A 21 26.74 0.89 -21.56
CA ILE A 21 25.31 0.72 -21.32
C ILE A 21 24.88 1.84 -20.37
N LEU A 22 24.29 2.90 -20.91
CA LEU A 22 23.55 3.89 -20.12
C LEU A 22 22.33 3.16 -19.53
N ALA A 23 22.46 2.70 -18.29
CA ALA A 23 21.30 2.34 -17.49
C ALA A 23 20.54 3.64 -17.20
N LEU A 24 19.50 3.93 -17.99
CA LEU A 24 18.50 4.90 -17.58
C LEU A 24 17.81 4.34 -16.35
N SER A 25 18.17 4.85 -15.18
CA SER A 25 17.39 4.66 -13.96
C SER A 25 16.02 5.30 -14.21
N ALA A 26 15.02 4.50 -14.56
CA ALA A 26 13.64 4.95 -14.57
C ALA A 26 13.29 5.33 -13.13
N THR A 27 13.19 6.62 -12.84
CA THR A 27 12.53 7.09 -11.62
C THR A 27 11.09 6.63 -11.74
N SER A 28 10.71 5.61 -10.98
CA SER A 28 9.31 5.24 -10.82
C SER A 28 8.60 6.42 -10.17
N SER A 29 7.92 7.22 -10.98
CA SER A 29 6.85 8.09 -10.50
C SER A 29 5.84 7.16 -9.85
N TYR A 30 5.66 7.24 -8.53
CA TYR A 30 4.70 6.39 -7.81
C TYR A 30 3.30 6.97 -7.97
N ALA A 31 2.83 7.15 -9.20
CA ALA A 31 1.43 7.39 -9.43
C ALA A 31 0.64 6.27 -8.73
N VAL A 32 -0.36 6.63 -7.94
CA VAL A 32 -1.16 5.66 -7.19
C VAL A 32 -1.91 4.77 -8.19
N GLY A 33 -1.31 3.64 -8.50
CA GLY A 33 -1.81 2.70 -9.49
C GLY A 33 -2.83 1.73 -8.93
N LEU A 34 -3.52 1.03 -9.83
CA LEU A 34 -4.33 -0.11 -9.44
C LEU A 34 -3.47 -1.20 -8.79
N GLY A 35 -4.09 -1.95 -7.87
CA GLY A 35 -3.52 -3.16 -7.30
C GLY A 35 -3.61 -3.22 -5.78
N LYS A 36 -2.86 -4.18 -5.24
CA LYS A 36 -2.87 -4.51 -3.82
C LYS A 36 -1.72 -3.85 -3.09
N TYR A 37 -2.02 -3.26 -1.94
CA TYR A 37 -1.10 -2.54 -1.08
C TYR A 37 -1.12 -3.13 0.32
N ARG A 38 0.06 -3.33 0.90
CA ARG A 38 0.23 -3.63 2.32
C ARG A 38 0.18 -2.33 3.11
N LEU A 39 -0.68 -2.26 4.11
CA LEU A 39 -0.77 -1.09 4.98
C LEU A 39 0.15 -1.22 6.21
N HIS A 40 0.63 -0.08 6.68
CA HIS A 40 1.54 0.08 7.80
C HIS A 40 1.17 1.35 8.57
N ASN A 41 1.50 1.43 9.86
CA ASN A 41 1.27 2.66 10.63
C ASN A 41 1.99 3.85 9.98
N HIS A 42 1.38 5.02 10.04
CA HIS A 42 2.07 6.23 9.61
C HIS A 42 3.13 6.64 10.65
N PRO A 43 4.35 7.08 10.25
CA PRO A 43 5.36 7.56 11.19
C PRO A 43 4.91 8.73 12.07
N ASN A 44 3.88 9.47 11.63
CA ASN A 44 3.26 10.59 12.34
C ASN A 44 1.92 10.24 13.02
N GLY A 45 1.57 8.94 13.10
CA GLY A 45 0.36 8.45 13.78
C GLY A 45 0.46 8.50 15.31
N ASN A 46 0.71 9.70 15.86
CA ASN A 46 1.09 10.01 17.24
C ASN A 46 2.52 9.61 17.66
N VAL A 47 3.19 10.56 18.31
CA VAL A 47 4.62 10.58 18.64
C VAL A 47 4.97 9.62 19.81
N ALA A 48 3.97 8.99 20.43
CA ALA A 48 4.12 7.99 21.48
C ALA A 48 3.26 6.76 21.15
N ALA A 49 3.77 5.58 21.50
CA ALA A 49 3.09 4.30 21.29
C ALA A 49 1.81 4.19 22.14
N PRO A 50 0.81 3.42 21.68
CA PRO A 50 0.72 2.63 20.45
C PRO A 50 0.63 3.46 19.16
N TYR A 51 1.46 3.12 18.18
CA TYR A 51 1.33 3.63 16.81
C TYR A 51 0.10 3.03 16.14
N TYR A 52 -0.49 3.74 15.18
CA TYR A 52 -1.71 3.27 14.52
C TYR A 52 -1.78 3.53 13.03
N GLY A 53 -2.60 2.69 12.37
CA GLY A 53 -3.09 2.88 11.02
C GLY A 53 -4.57 3.29 10.96
N LEU A 54 -5.30 3.03 12.06
CA LEU A 54 -6.71 3.37 12.27
C LEU A 54 -6.89 3.81 13.73
N ARG A 55 -7.73 4.82 13.96
CA ARG A 55 -8.18 5.27 15.28
C ARG A 55 -9.70 5.41 15.30
N LEU A 56 -10.35 4.93 16.36
CA LEU A 56 -11.80 4.95 16.57
C LEU A 56 -12.13 5.33 18.02
N ASP A 57 -12.26 6.62 18.31
CA ASP A 57 -12.46 7.10 19.68
C ASP A 57 -13.86 6.73 20.22
N GLY A 58 -13.93 6.20 21.44
CA GLY A 58 -15.18 5.81 22.10
C GLY A 58 -15.80 4.53 21.56
N LEU A 59 -15.03 3.67 20.88
CA LEU A 59 -15.52 2.47 20.21
C LEU A 59 -16.43 1.60 21.09
N LEU A 60 -16.01 1.27 22.33
CA LEU A 60 -16.76 0.36 23.19
C LEU A 60 -17.80 1.05 24.10
N THR A 61 -17.53 2.27 24.55
CA THR A 61 -18.32 2.93 25.61
C THR A 61 -19.04 4.19 25.15
N ARG A 62 -18.73 4.69 23.95
CA ARG A 62 -19.11 6.00 23.41
C ARG A 62 -18.46 7.21 24.11
N ASP A 63 -17.53 7.01 25.04
CA ASP A 63 -16.72 8.09 25.58
C ASP A 63 -15.60 8.46 24.59
N THR A 64 -15.70 9.62 23.95
CA THR A 64 -14.73 10.09 22.95
C THR A 64 -13.34 10.38 23.52
N LYS A 65 -13.15 10.28 24.84
CA LYS A 65 -11.83 10.32 25.49
C LYS A 65 -11.12 8.97 25.48
N GLU A 66 -11.83 7.88 25.23
CA GLU A 66 -11.25 6.55 25.11
C GLU A 66 -10.73 6.37 23.69
N GLU A 67 -9.43 6.54 23.49
CA GLU A 67 -8.81 6.44 22.17
C GLU A 67 -8.59 4.97 21.82
N TYR A 68 -9.36 4.38 20.89
CA TYR A 68 -9.03 3.03 20.39
C TYR A 68 -8.15 3.14 19.17
N THR A 69 -7.00 2.47 19.22
CA THR A 69 -6.02 2.51 18.12
C THR A 69 -5.65 1.11 17.67
N PHE A 70 -5.38 0.98 16.37
CA PHE A 70 -5.10 -0.30 15.72
C PHE A 70 -3.74 -0.25 15.01
N ASP A 71 -2.82 -1.10 15.47
CA ASP A 71 -1.43 -1.15 15.03
C ASP A 71 -1.30 -2.08 13.82
N PHE A 72 -1.11 -1.55 12.62
CA PHE A 72 -0.94 -2.32 11.38
C PHE A 72 0.44 -2.99 11.25
N ASN A 73 1.40 -2.62 12.10
CA ASN A 73 2.75 -3.21 12.17
C ASN A 73 2.90 -4.28 13.25
N HIS A 74 1.88 -4.50 14.09
CA HIS A 74 1.88 -5.60 15.04
C HIS A 74 2.00 -6.95 14.32
N ASN A 75 2.62 -7.95 14.96
CA ASN A 75 2.86 -9.27 14.36
C ASN A 75 1.56 -10.00 13.97
N ASP A 76 0.49 -9.77 14.71
CA ASP A 76 -0.84 -10.33 14.45
C ASP A 76 -1.67 -9.48 13.47
N SER A 77 -1.13 -8.35 13.01
CA SER A 77 -1.81 -7.48 12.07
C SER A 77 -1.50 -7.87 10.64
N LYS A 78 -2.56 -7.99 9.84
CA LYS A 78 -2.48 -8.17 8.42
C LYS A 78 -3.53 -7.39 7.62
N VAL A 79 -3.35 -6.08 7.48
CA VAL A 79 -4.24 -5.21 6.68
C VAL A 79 -3.71 -4.97 5.27
N PHE A 80 -4.62 -4.91 4.29
CA PHE A 80 -4.35 -4.57 2.90
C PHE A 80 -5.36 -3.57 2.37
N LEU A 81 -4.92 -2.76 1.41
CA LEU A 81 -5.77 -1.96 0.54
C LEU A 81 -5.73 -2.55 -0.86
N ASN A 82 -6.86 -2.61 -1.55
CA ASN A 82 -6.94 -3.00 -2.95
C ASN A 82 -7.63 -1.89 -3.75
N TYR A 83 -6.91 -1.27 -4.68
CA TYR A 83 -7.45 -0.27 -5.59
C TYR A 83 -7.78 -0.94 -6.92
N ASN A 84 -9.07 -0.97 -7.27
CA ASN A 84 -9.63 -1.77 -8.34
C ASN A 84 -9.95 -0.95 -9.59
N ALA A 85 -10.09 -1.65 -10.72
CA ALA A 85 -10.42 -1.04 -12.02
C ALA A 85 -11.87 -0.54 -12.14
N ASP A 86 -12.72 -0.81 -11.15
CA ASP A 86 -14.10 -0.34 -11.06
C ASP A 86 -14.23 0.89 -10.16
N ASP A 87 -13.13 1.63 -9.96
CA ASP A 87 -13.07 2.83 -9.13
C ASP A 87 -13.48 2.58 -7.67
N THR A 88 -13.11 1.42 -7.13
CA THR A 88 -13.30 1.08 -5.72
C THR A 88 -11.96 0.90 -5.00
N ILE A 89 -11.94 1.27 -3.71
CA ILE A 89 -10.83 0.98 -2.81
C ILE A 89 -11.38 0.16 -1.64
N SER A 90 -10.92 -1.08 -1.49
CA SER A 90 -11.28 -1.92 -0.33
C SER A 90 -10.10 -2.05 0.63
N ILE A 91 -10.32 -1.72 1.90
CA ILE A 91 -9.39 -1.91 3.01
C ILE A 91 -9.88 -3.12 3.83
N THR A 92 -9.10 -4.20 3.81
CA THR A 92 -9.48 -5.47 4.43
C THR A 92 -8.34 -6.10 5.20
N GLY A 93 -8.67 -6.88 6.23
CA GLY A 93 -7.72 -7.74 6.93
C GLY A 93 -7.84 -7.65 8.44
N GLN A 94 -6.74 -7.91 9.13
CA GLN A 94 -6.72 -7.99 10.59
C GLN A 94 -5.82 -6.91 11.19
N ALA A 95 -6.23 -6.29 12.29
CA ALA A 95 -5.40 -5.37 13.04
C ALA A 95 -5.48 -5.64 14.55
N PHE A 96 -4.34 -5.79 15.20
CA PHE A 96 -4.26 -5.81 16.65
C PHE A 96 -4.47 -4.39 17.19
N GLY A 97 -5.34 -4.25 18.19
CA GLY A 97 -5.64 -2.94 18.77
C GLY A 97 -6.41 -3.04 20.08
N GLY A 98 -6.67 -1.88 20.67
CA GLY A 98 -7.38 -1.72 21.94
C GLY A 98 -7.43 -0.25 22.38
N GLU A 99 -7.91 0.02 23.58
CA GLU A 99 -7.93 1.36 24.18
C GLU A 99 -6.51 1.78 24.56
N ASP A 100 -6.02 2.87 23.97
CA ASP A 100 -4.75 3.49 24.26
C ASP A 100 -4.80 4.25 25.60
N ILE A 101 -3.84 3.94 26.49
CA ILE A 101 -3.65 4.63 27.78
C ILE A 101 -2.32 5.41 27.86
N GLY A 102 -1.77 5.78 26.70
CA GLY A 102 -0.62 6.67 26.47
C GLY A 102 0.74 5.98 26.31
N SER A 103 0.84 4.68 26.62
CA SER A 103 2.08 3.90 26.46
C SER A 103 1.86 2.41 26.20
N SER A 104 0.61 1.96 26.24
CA SER A 104 0.18 0.58 26.05
C SER A 104 -1.33 0.55 25.84
N TYR A 105 -1.87 -0.64 25.59
CA TYR A 105 -3.30 -0.86 25.57
C TYR A 105 -3.84 -1.24 26.94
N LYS A 106 -5.03 -0.76 27.28
CA LYS A 106 -5.76 -1.13 28.50
C LYS A 106 -6.11 -2.61 28.49
N ALA A 107 -5.78 -3.29 29.58
CA ALA A 107 -6.09 -4.70 29.75
C ALA A 107 -7.59 -4.99 29.61
N GLY A 108 -7.92 -6.05 28.86
CA GLY A 108 -9.30 -6.44 28.59
C GLY A 108 -9.98 -5.73 27.43
N THR A 109 -9.30 -4.77 26.78
CA THR A 109 -9.77 -4.10 25.54
C THR A 109 -8.99 -4.52 24.30
N THR A 110 -7.92 -5.31 24.48
CA THR A 110 -7.06 -5.75 23.39
C THR A 110 -7.63 -6.93 22.62
N GLY A 111 -7.50 -6.89 21.30
CA GLY A 111 -7.93 -7.98 20.41
C GLY A 111 -7.34 -7.84 19.02
N VAL A 112 -7.48 -8.91 18.24
CA VAL A 112 -7.33 -8.85 16.78
C VAL A 112 -8.71 -8.51 16.22
N TRP A 113 -8.76 -7.45 15.44
CA TRP A 113 -9.97 -6.93 14.83
C TRP A 113 -9.97 -7.20 13.33
N ASP A 114 -11.04 -7.81 12.84
CA ASP A 114 -11.30 -7.97 11.41
C ASP A 114 -11.88 -6.67 10.87
N ILE A 115 -11.26 -6.14 9.81
CA ILE A 115 -11.63 -4.91 9.11
C ILE A 115 -12.11 -5.30 7.71
N ASP A 116 -13.27 -4.80 7.31
CA ASP A 116 -13.78 -4.85 5.95
C ASP A 116 -14.46 -3.53 5.61
N PHE A 117 -13.80 -2.69 4.79
CA PHE A 117 -14.28 -1.36 4.44
C PHE A 117 -14.09 -1.09 2.97
N THR A 118 -15.08 -0.50 2.30
CA THR A 118 -15.00 -0.15 0.89
C THR A 118 -15.36 1.31 0.65
N TYR A 119 -14.49 2.01 -0.07
CA TYR A 119 -14.76 3.30 -0.69
C TYR A 119 -15.24 3.09 -2.12
N GLU A 120 -16.27 3.83 -2.52
CA GLU A 120 -16.84 3.79 -3.87
C GLU A 120 -16.56 5.09 -4.61
N SER A 121 -16.70 5.03 -5.95
CA SER A 121 -16.57 6.20 -6.83
C SER A 121 -15.26 6.94 -6.61
N VAL A 122 -14.16 6.20 -6.51
CA VAL A 122 -12.82 6.72 -6.35
C VAL A 122 -12.44 7.49 -7.61
N THR A 123 -11.97 8.73 -7.46
CA THR A 123 -11.59 9.57 -8.59
C THR A 123 -10.22 10.20 -8.38
N GLN A 124 -9.55 10.54 -9.48
CA GLN A 124 -8.31 11.31 -9.42
C GLN A 124 -8.52 12.67 -8.72
N ALA A 125 -7.55 13.06 -7.90
CA ALA A 125 -7.56 14.32 -7.15
C ALA A 125 -7.19 15.52 -8.06
N GLY A 126 -8.11 15.91 -8.95
CA GLY A 126 -7.88 17.06 -9.84
C GLY A 126 -6.74 16.81 -10.83
N SER A 127 -5.70 17.64 -10.79
CA SER A 127 -4.49 17.48 -11.64
C SER A 127 -3.37 16.67 -10.99
N ASP A 128 -3.62 16.12 -9.81
CA ASP A 128 -2.68 15.35 -9.00
C ASP A 128 -2.74 13.84 -9.37
N ASP A 129 -1.69 13.07 -9.12
CA ASP A 129 -1.67 11.60 -9.30
C ASP A 129 -2.27 10.82 -8.12
N ASP A 130 -2.73 11.54 -7.10
CA ASP A 130 -3.51 11.03 -5.98
C ASP A 130 -4.95 10.67 -6.36
N VAL A 131 -5.56 9.83 -5.52
CA VAL A 131 -6.97 9.44 -5.64
C VAL A 131 -7.75 9.77 -4.38
N ILE A 132 -9.00 10.17 -4.56
CA ILE A 132 -9.92 10.57 -3.49
C ILE A 132 -11.23 9.80 -3.58
N ALA A 133 -11.88 9.63 -2.43
CA ALA A 133 -13.23 9.09 -2.32
C ALA A 133 -14.09 9.98 -1.42
N PHE A 134 -15.40 9.96 -1.66
CA PHE A 134 -16.37 10.79 -0.95
C PHE A 134 -17.27 9.98 -0.02
N VAL A 135 -17.52 8.72 -0.38
CA VAL A 135 -18.38 7.81 0.35
C VAL A 135 -17.68 6.48 0.51
N GLY A 136 -18.00 5.80 1.59
CA GLY A 136 -17.51 4.47 1.89
C GLY A 136 -18.19 3.94 3.12
N GLU A 137 -18.28 2.62 3.20
CA GLU A 137 -18.95 1.91 4.26
C GLU A 137 -18.25 0.58 4.54
N GLY A 138 -18.47 0.03 5.72
CA GLY A 138 -17.85 -1.21 6.13
C GLY A 138 -18.16 -1.60 7.56
N ASN A 139 -17.37 -2.53 8.07
CA ASN A 139 -17.48 -3.03 9.43
C ASN A 139 -16.09 -3.28 10.03
N ILE A 140 -16.02 -3.16 11.35
CA ILE A 140 -14.91 -3.68 12.16
C ILE A 140 -15.47 -4.57 13.27
N SER A 141 -14.88 -5.73 13.48
CA SER A 141 -15.36 -6.69 14.47
C SER A 141 -14.24 -7.43 15.19
N SER A 142 -14.51 -7.91 16.40
CA SER A 142 -13.57 -8.73 17.18
C SER A 142 -14.30 -9.57 18.23
N THR A 143 -13.62 -10.59 18.75
CA THR A 143 -14.05 -11.34 19.94
C THR A 143 -13.03 -11.12 21.05
N ILE A 144 -13.43 -10.41 22.12
CA ILE A 144 -12.56 -10.10 23.26
C ILE A 144 -13.22 -10.68 24.51
N ASN A 145 -12.48 -11.51 25.27
CA ASN A 145 -12.99 -12.16 26.49
C ASN A 145 -14.32 -12.90 26.28
N SER A 146 -14.50 -13.58 25.14
CA SER A 146 -15.74 -14.27 24.74
C SER A 146 -16.95 -13.34 24.47
N VAL A 147 -16.72 -12.04 24.33
CA VAL A 147 -17.73 -11.06 23.90
C VAL A 147 -17.45 -10.69 22.46
N ASN A 148 -18.48 -10.80 21.61
CA ASN A 148 -18.42 -10.40 20.21
C ASN A 148 -18.75 -8.91 20.10
N TYR A 149 -17.89 -8.18 19.42
CA TYR A 149 -18.05 -6.77 19.10
C TYR A 149 -18.10 -6.62 17.58
N SER A 150 -19.02 -5.78 17.09
CA SER A 150 -19.12 -5.43 15.67
C SER A 150 -19.66 -4.01 15.55
N PHE A 151 -19.01 -3.23 14.70
CA PHE A 151 -19.30 -1.83 14.49
C PHE A 151 -19.32 -1.51 13.00
N ASP A 152 -20.41 -0.90 12.57
CA ASP A 152 -20.51 -0.29 11.25
C ASP A 152 -19.59 0.91 11.19
N LEU A 153 -18.94 1.06 10.04
CA LEU A 153 -18.04 2.15 9.72
C LEU A 153 -18.61 2.91 8.52
N ASN A 154 -18.59 4.23 8.57
CA ASN A 154 -18.95 5.09 7.44
C ASN A 154 -17.85 6.13 7.20
N ALA A 155 -17.55 6.40 5.94
CA ALA A 155 -16.68 7.50 5.57
C ALA A 155 -17.29 8.83 6.01
N GLU A 156 -16.48 9.68 6.65
CA GLU A 156 -16.88 11.04 7.00
C GLU A 156 -16.15 12.03 6.10
N GLN A 157 -16.90 12.85 5.38
CA GLN A 157 -16.32 13.98 4.64
C GLN A 157 -16.28 15.26 5.49
N GLY A 158 -17.25 15.46 6.38
CA GLY A 158 -17.41 16.71 7.12
C GLY A 158 -17.40 17.94 6.20
N ASN A 159 -16.52 18.90 6.50
CA ASN A 159 -16.30 20.11 5.67
C ASN A 159 -15.07 19.99 4.75
N PHE A 160 -14.52 18.79 4.56
CA PHE A 160 -13.37 18.55 3.71
C PHE A 160 -13.80 18.28 2.26
N PRO A 161 -12.91 18.47 1.26
CA PRO A 161 -13.25 18.23 -0.14
C PRO A 161 -13.33 16.74 -0.51
N PHE A 162 -13.00 15.82 0.40
CA PHE A 162 -13.07 14.37 0.24
C PHE A 162 -13.18 13.71 1.63
N ALA A 163 -13.62 12.45 1.68
CA ALA A 163 -13.63 11.66 2.91
C ALA A 163 -12.35 10.83 3.08
N PHE A 164 -11.73 10.43 1.97
CA PHE A 164 -10.48 9.68 1.94
C PHE A 164 -9.59 10.11 0.79
N ARG A 165 -8.28 10.08 1.01
CA ARG A 165 -7.25 10.27 -0.02
C ARG A 165 -6.17 9.21 0.14
N LEU A 166 -5.78 8.63 -0.98
CA LEU A 166 -4.59 7.78 -1.12
C LEU A 166 -3.64 8.50 -2.08
N GLY A 167 -2.44 8.78 -1.62
CA GLY A 167 -1.54 9.66 -2.32
C GLY A 167 -0.07 9.40 -2.06
N ASP A 168 0.79 10.01 -2.87
CA ASP A 168 2.24 9.89 -2.73
C ASP A 168 2.91 11.25 -2.48
N LYS A 169 4.24 11.32 -2.51
CA LYS A 169 4.98 12.56 -2.22
C LYS A 169 5.07 13.51 -3.42
N ASN A 170 4.87 13.00 -4.62
CA ASN A 170 5.10 13.79 -5.82
C ASN A 170 4.17 14.99 -5.77
N ASN A 171 4.67 16.15 -6.16
CA ASN A 171 3.90 17.39 -6.30
C ASN A 171 3.32 18.04 -5.00
N ASP A 172 3.06 17.31 -3.89
CA ASP A 172 2.44 17.86 -2.67
C ASP A 172 3.14 17.49 -1.33
N ARG A 173 4.27 16.76 -1.41
CA ARG A 173 5.04 16.22 -0.26
C ARG A 173 4.37 15.05 0.47
N GLY A 174 3.26 14.54 -0.03
CA GLY A 174 2.51 13.45 0.56
C GLY A 174 1.94 13.82 1.92
N TYR A 175 1.18 12.90 2.51
CA TYR A 175 0.58 13.19 3.80
C TYR A 175 1.63 13.38 4.89
N ARG A 176 1.73 14.61 5.40
CA ARG A 176 2.67 15.02 6.46
C ARG A 176 4.15 14.74 6.12
N GLY A 177 4.54 14.81 4.85
CA GLY A 177 5.96 14.74 4.43
C GLY A 177 6.53 13.32 4.30
N TYR A 178 5.70 12.28 4.31
CA TYR A 178 6.17 10.90 4.14
C TYR A 178 6.70 10.65 2.71
N ASP A 179 7.80 9.90 2.60
CA ASP A 179 8.45 9.55 1.33
C ASP A 179 7.98 8.19 0.84
N GLY A 180 6.77 8.17 0.27
CA GLY A 180 6.08 6.97 -0.20
C GLY A 180 4.58 7.22 -0.31
N ILE A 181 3.79 6.14 -0.43
CA ILE A 181 2.33 6.23 -0.49
C ILE A 181 1.77 6.29 0.93
N SER A 182 0.84 7.22 1.17
CA SER A 182 0.08 7.37 2.41
C SER A 182 -1.41 7.45 2.13
N GLY A 183 -2.21 6.92 3.05
CA GLY A 183 -3.66 7.05 3.04
C GLY A 183 -4.16 7.74 4.30
N TRP A 184 -5.12 8.64 4.14
CA TRP A 184 -5.78 9.32 5.24
C TRP A 184 -7.23 9.64 4.92
N GLY A 185 -8.06 9.68 5.94
CA GLY A 185 -9.48 9.98 5.80
C GLY A 185 -10.18 9.90 7.14
N TRP A 186 -11.42 10.36 7.19
CA TRP A 186 -12.19 10.37 8.43
C TRP A 186 -13.26 9.29 8.40
N ILE A 187 -13.58 8.77 9.59
CA ILE A 187 -14.52 7.65 9.75
C ILE A 187 -15.47 7.95 10.91
N ASN A 188 -16.74 7.64 10.71
CA ASN A 188 -17.71 7.46 11.79
C ASN A 188 -17.88 5.97 12.07
N HIS A 189 -18.21 5.65 13.31
CA HIS A 189 -18.50 4.28 13.70
C HIS A 189 -19.68 4.18 14.65
N ALA A 190 -20.35 3.03 14.62
CA ALA A 190 -21.51 2.72 15.43
C ALA A 190 -21.63 1.24 15.70
N PRO A 191 -22.21 0.81 16.84
CA PRO A 191 -22.65 -0.57 16.97
C PRO A 191 -23.62 -0.94 15.82
N ASP A 192 -23.45 -2.13 15.24
CA ASP A 192 -24.24 -2.72 14.10
C ASP A 192 -25.79 -2.66 14.30
N THR A 193 -26.25 -2.44 15.53
CA THR A 193 -27.68 -2.27 15.85
C THR A 193 -28.19 -0.82 15.72
N THR A 194 -27.33 0.12 15.34
CA THR A 194 -27.63 1.55 15.17
C THR A 194 -27.03 2.04 13.88
N ALA A 195 -27.81 2.74 13.04
CA ALA A 195 -27.28 3.34 11.82
C ALA A 195 -26.02 4.14 12.15
N ALA A 196 -24.93 4.00 11.38
CA ALA A 196 -23.66 4.62 11.73
C ALA A 196 -23.69 6.17 11.83
N ASN A 197 -24.72 6.77 11.25
CA ASN A 197 -25.00 8.20 11.32
C ASN A 197 -25.70 8.62 12.65
N ASP A 198 -26.10 7.66 13.48
CA ASP A 198 -26.91 7.84 14.68
C ASP A 198 -26.14 7.54 15.99
N ALA A 199 -24.98 6.88 15.93
CA ALA A 199 -24.34 6.36 17.14
C ALA A 199 -23.81 7.38 18.13
N LEU A 200 -23.59 8.63 17.72
CA LEU A 200 -23.06 9.69 18.60
C LEU A 200 -23.74 11.05 18.43
N GLY A 201 -24.94 11.06 17.84
CA GLY A 201 -25.75 12.26 17.69
C GLY A 201 -25.16 13.26 16.69
N ALA A 202 -25.36 13.01 15.39
CA ALA A 202 -25.17 13.96 14.29
C ALA A 202 -23.77 14.64 14.15
N ASN A 203 -22.80 14.32 15.01
CA ASN A 203 -21.50 14.96 15.04
C ASN A 203 -20.41 13.91 14.93
N HIS A 204 -19.58 14.03 13.90
CA HIS A 204 -18.37 13.24 13.72
C HIS A 204 -17.46 13.30 14.96
N ILE A 205 -16.93 12.14 15.36
CA ILE A 205 -15.87 12.09 16.37
C ILE A 205 -14.58 12.55 15.70
N LYS A 206 -14.19 13.80 15.96
CA LYS A 206 -13.12 14.53 15.27
C LYS A 206 -11.80 13.75 15.07
N SER A 207 -11.48 12.79 15.93
CA SER A 207 -10.22 12.05 15.90
C SER A 207 -10.35 10.62 15.36
N SER A 208 -11.51 10.19 14.87
CA SER A 208 -11.66 8.88 14.23
C SER A 208 -11.22 8.94 12.77
N ASP A 209 -10.09 8.34 12.45
CA ASP A 209 -9.43 8.49 11.16
C ASP A 209 -8.66 7.24 10.69
N TRP A 210 -8.47 7.18 9.38
CA TRP A 210 -7.39 6.42 8.76
C TRP A 210 -6.13 7.27 8.76
N LEU A 211 -4.99 6.66 9.12
CA LEU A 211 -3.70 7.30 9.01
C LEU A 211 -2.60 6.25 8.83
N PHE A 212 -2.29 5.91 7.59
CA PHE A 212 -1.36 4.82 7.28
C PHE A 212 -0.41 5.16 6.14
N THR A 213 0.64 4.34 6.03
CA THR A 213 1.50 4.25 4.84
C THR A 213 1.20 2.96 4.09
N ALA A 214 1.44 2.95 2.79
CA ALA A 214 1.10 1.85 1.91
C ALA A 214 2.30 1.43 1.06
N LYS A 215 2.51 0.12 0.93
CA LYS A 215 3.53 -0.46 0.06
C LYS A 215 2.86 -1.39 -0.93
N GLN A 216 3.03 -1.13 -2.22
CA GLN A 216 2.48 -2.00 -3.26
C GLN A 216 3.04 -3.41 -3.09
N VAL A 217 2.15 -4.39 -3.07
CA VAL A 217 2.51 -5.81 -3.07
C VAL A 217 2.86 -6.15 -4.50
N SER A 218 4.13 -6.39 -4.78
CA SER A 218 4.54 -6.92 -6.08
C SER A 218 3.91 -8.29 -6.25
N VAL A 219 2.94 -8.38 -7.17
CA VAL A 219 2.53 -9.66 -7.70
C VAL A 219 3.74 -10.16 -8.49
N PRO A 220 4.29 -11.34 -8.22
CA PRO A 220 5.34 -11.88 -9.07
C PRO A 220 4.78 -11.90 -10.49
N GLU A 221 5.37 -11.13 -11.40
CA GLU A 221 5.13 -11.28 -12.83
C GLU A 221 5.21 -12.78 -13.12
N PRO A 222 4.19 -13.40 -13.74
CA PRO A 222 4.29 -14.79 -14.16
C PRO A 222 5.53 -14.86 -15.02
N THR A 223 6.58 -15.44 -14.47
CA THR A 223 7.92 -15.38 -15.05
C THR A 223 7.78 -15.91 -16.46
N ALA A 224 8.11 -15.07 -17.44
CA ALA A 224 8.22 -15.47 -18.83
C ALA A 224 9.40 -16.46 -18.96
N ILE A 225 9.22 -17.68 -18.44
CA ILE A 225 10.03 -18.87 -18.72
C ILE A 225 9.66 -19.32 -20.14
N LEU A 226 9.79 -18.43 -21.12
CA LEU A 226 9.56 -18.72 -22.53
C LEU A 226 10.66 -18.13 -23.43
N GLY A 227 11.65 -17.45 -22.87
CA GLY A 227 12.65 -16.71 -23.65
C GLY A 227 14.06 -17.29 -23.73
N LEU A 228 14.36 -18.48 -23.19
CA LEU A 228 15.76 -18.98 -23.16
C LEU A 228 15.91 -20.48 -23.48
N LEU A 229 15.14 -21.01 -24.44
CA LEU A 229 15.35 -22.35 -25.01
C LEU A 229 15.52 -22.35 -26.54
N GLY A 230 15.82 -21.19 -27.13
CA GLY A 230 15.76 -20.99 -28.59
C GLY A 230 17.07 -20.72 -29.34
N VAL A 231 18.27 -20.91 -28.78
CA VAL A 231 19.53 -20.58 -29.52
C VAL A 231 20.65 -21.62 -29.34
N THR A 232 20.35 -22.93 -29.34
CA THR A 232 21.39 -23.98 -29.36
C THR A 232 21.12 -25.14 -30.35
N SER A 233 20.37 -24.91 -31.43
CA SER A 233 20.12 -25.92 -32.47
C SER A 233 20.57 -25.52 -33.89
N LEU A 234 21.46 -24.53 -34.02
CA LEU A 234 22.14 -24.18 -35.29
C LEU A 234 23.62 -24.56 -35.22
N GLY A 235 23.91 -25.85 -35.25
CA GLY A 235 25.29 -26.30 -35.37
C GLY A 235 25.44 -27.79 -35.24
N LEU A 236 24.92 -28.57 -36.19
CA LEU A 236 25.37 -29.95 -36.47
C LEU A 236 24.76 -30.44 -37.80
N ILE A 237 25.06 -29.76 -38.92
CA ILE A 237 25.05 -30.43 -40.23
C ILE A 237 26.49 -30.89 -40.49
N SER A 238 26.77 -32.11 -40.02
CA SER A 238 28.03 -32.80 -40.20
C SER A 238 28.24 -33.17 -41.68
N LYS A 239 29.42 -32.84 -42.20
CA LYS A 239 29.99 -33.34 -43.45
C LYS A 239 29.87 -34.86 -43.53
N LYS A 240 29.14 -35.39 -44.53
CA LYS A 240 29.29 -36.78 -44.99
C LYS A 240 30.06 -36.78 -46.31
N LYS A 241 31.35 -37.11 -46.21
CA LYS A 241 32.25 -37.42 -47.34
C LYS A 241 31.60 -38.43 -48.28
N ARG A 242 31.70 -38.19 -49.59
CA ARG A 242 31.62 -39.24 -50.61
C ARG A 242 32.91 -39.22 -51.43
N LYS A 243 33.57 -40.38 -51.37
CA LYS A 243 34.60 -40.98 -52.23
C LYS A 243 35.72 -40.07 -52.74
#